data_AF-A0A3N5F3H9-F1
#
_entry.id   AF-A0A3N5F3H9-F1
#
_cell.length_a   1.000
_cell.length_b   1.000
_cell.length_c   1.000
_cell.angle_alpha   90.00
_cell.angle_beta   90.00
_cell.angle_gamma   90.00
#
_symmetry.space_group_name_H-M   'P 1'
#
loop_
_entity.id
_entity.type
_entity.pdbx_description
1 polymer ?
#
loop_
_entity_poly.entity_id
_entity_poly.type
_entity_poly.pdbx_seq_one_letter_code
_entity_poly.pdbx_strand_id
1 'polypeptide(L)'
;MDRQQFRQKLRVTLLASLVIAILVVIECALNRRVDYLRGQLVVTCLAVAIGSIFALINTWVMPHFPRTAQVALALLAVSQVSFYILVWTAAKKDVFFWRVWWVFMVASLTSTHLLGLKFPTDVKRTWLDGATPVTVLFAGLLMGLLALKENLLETPPLFFWVSYGPAALGSVLGTWLLWRRRRPRKDDKPVPMATWAKAAWILASQTAVFLIGYYLGTGGASQPDLEIMPSALAGLPADKLEPQIKSDAERLRTVAAGLEELEEKSAALHRELDERRKAENREFYRPDEDDRIRWLFVTFLSYRAALLRLAATYGNYESVRESPLRARCCMLGTAAAGLSYEASLKLLTTYQDNALARKKLNEKEPRWGLPPDLYDKVAASATNEANFQMYHEMGRYYVGRRDELKRDA
;
A
#
# COMPACT_ATOMS: atom_id res chain seq x y z
N MET A 1 26.08 6.44 35.38
CA MET A 1 24.89 7.33 35.34
C MET A 1 23.86 6.77 36.31
N ASP A 2 23.37 7.58 37.23
CA ASP A 2 22.33 7.16 38.19
C ASP A 2 21.07 6.69 37.43
N ARG A 3 20.45 5.59 37.88
CA ARG A 3 19.22 5.03 37.29
C ARG A 3 18.10 6.05 37.26
N GLN A 4 18.03 6.95 38.24
CA GLN A 4 17.04 8.01 38.28
C GLN A 4 17.31 9.09 37.21
N GLN A 5 18.57 9.48 37.05
CA GLN A 5 19.01 10.43 36.02
C GLN A 5 18.81 9.87 34.60
N PHE A 6 19.07 8.58 34.38
CA PHE A 6 18.80 7.91 33.11
C PHE A 6 17.30 7.95 32.75
N ARG A 7 16.43 7.62 33.71
CA ARG A 7 14.97 7.65 33.52
C ARG A 7 14.46 9.05 33.20
N GLN A 8 15.00 10.07 33.86
CA GLN A 8 14.61 11.45 33.61
C GLN A 8 15.02 11.90 32.21
N LYS A 9 16.27 11.65 31.79
CA LYS A 9 16.74 11.95 30.44
C LYS A 9 15.91 11.24 29.38
N LEU A 10 15.67 9.94 29.55
CA LEU A 10 14.87 9.14 28.64
C LEU A 10 13.44 9.70 28.50
N ARG A 11 12.78 10.10 29.59
CA ARG A 11 11.44 10.71 29.54
C ARG A 11 11.40 12.01 28.76
N VAL A 12 12.39 12.88 28.98
CA VAL A 12 12.48 14.16 28.25
C VAL A 12 12.68 13.91 26.76
N THR A 13 13.58 12.99 26.39
CA THR A 13 13.81 12.61 24.99
C THR A 13 12.55 12.06 24.33
N LEU A 14 11.80 11.18 25.01
CA LEU A 14 10.56 10.58 24.48
C LEU A 14 9.42 11.59 24.34
N LEU A 15 9.35 12.59 25.23
CA LEU A 15 8.36 13.67 25.10
C LEU A 15 8.70 14.63 23.96
N ALA A 16 9.99 14.96 23.78
CA ALA A 16 10.43 15.79 22.68
C ALA A 16 10.17 15.13 21.32
N SER A 17 10.47 13.83 21.17
CA SER A 17 10.19 13.08 19.94
C SER A 17 8.69 13.01 19.62
N LEU A 18 7.84 12.87 20.63
CA LEU A 18 6.38 12.87 20.49
C LEU A 18 5.87 14.24 19.98
N VAL A 19 6.35 15.34 20.54
CA VAL A 19 5.94 16.70 20.10
C VAL A 19 6.36 16.96 18.66
N ILE A 20 7.61 16.61 18.29
CA ILE A 20 8.10 16.77 16.92
C ILE A 20 7.25 15.95 15.95
N ALA A 21 6.95 14.70 16.29
CA ALA A 21 6.11 13.84 15.46
C ALA A 21 4.72 14.45 15.21
N ILE A 22 4.06 14.98 16.24
CA ILE A 22 2.74 15.61 16.12
C ILE A 22 2.81 16.84 15.21
N LEU A 23 3.83 17.68 15.35
CA LEU A 23 4.00 18.88 14.52
C LEU A 23 4.16 18.53 13.04
N VAL A 24 4.97 17.52 12.71
CA VAL A 24 5.16 17.05 11.33
C VAL A 24 3.85 16.51 10.74
N VAL A 25 3.06 15.76 11.53
CA VAL A 25 1.75 15.26 11.09
C VAL A 25 0.78 16.42 10.79
N ILE A 26 0.72 17.44 11.64
CA ILE A 26 -0.13 18.62 11.44
C ILE A 26 0.29 19.39 10.17
N GLU A 27 1.59 19.63 10.00
CA GLU A 27 2.11 20.33 8.82
C GLU A 27 1.80 19.56 7.52
N CYS A 28 1.96 18.24 7.53
CA CYS A 28 1.62 17.40 6.37
C CYS A 28 0.11 17.38 6.10
N ALA A 29 -0.74 17.35 7.14
CA ALA A 29 -2.19 17.34 6.97
C ALA A 29 -2.75 18.66 6.40
N LEU A 30 -2.09 19.79 6.70
CA LEU A 30 -2.47 21.10 6.19
C LEU A 30 -2.06 21.30 4.72
N ASN A 31 -1.01 20.63 4.26
CA ASN A 31 -0.55 20.70 2.87
C ASN A 31 -1.16 19.58 2.00
N ARG A 32 -2.27 19.87 1.30
CA ARG A 32 -3.11 18.95 0.48
C ARG A 32 -2.42 18.18 -0.67
N ARG A 33 -1.11 18.22 -0.84
CA ARG A 33 -0.36 17.40 -1.82
C ARG A 33 0.49 16.39 -1.07
N VAL A 34 0.05 15.13 -1.08
CA VAL A 34 0.72 14.02 -0.40
C VAL A 34 1.70 13.37 -1.36
N ASP A 35 2.92 13.89 -1.42
CA ASP A 35 4.03 13.19 -2.08
C ASP A 35 4.33 11.89 -1.31
N TYR A 36 4.81 10.85 -2.00
CA TYR A 36 5.14 9.54 -1.40
C TYR A 36 6.07 9.66 -0.16
N LEU A 37 7.06 10.56 -0.23
CA LEU A 37 7.99 10.87 0.85
C LEU A 37 7.29 11.49 2.07
N ARG A 38 6.27 12.34 1.86
CA ARG A 38 5.48 12.95 2.95
C ARG A 38 4.63 11.90 3.65
N GLY A 39 4.04 10.96 2.91
CA GLY A 39 3.32 9.82 3.48
C GLY A 39 4.21 8.98 4.41
N GLN A 40 5.42 8.64 3.96
CA GLN A 40 6.39 7.90 4.77
C GLN A 40 6.80 8.66 6.04
N LEU A 41 6.99 9.98 5.96
CA LEU A 41 7.31 10.82 7.11
C LEU A 41 6.17 10.88 8.13
N VAL A 42 4.92 11.03 7.67
CA VAL A 42 3.73 11.02 8.55
C VAL A 42 3.61 9.69 9.29
N VAL A 43 3.72 8.57 8.57
CA VAL A 43 3.62 7.23 9.15
C VAL A 43 4.77 6.96 10.12
N THR A 44 5.98 7.42 9.78
CA THR A 44 7.16 7.38 10.65
C THR A 44 6.94 8.16 11.95
N CYS A 45 6.47 9.40 11.85
CA CYS A 45 6.19 10.24 13.00
C CYS A 45 5.12 9.60 13.91
N LEU A 46 4.05 9.08 13.32
CA LEU A 46 3.00 8.40 14.08
C LEU A 46 3.53 7.17 14.83
N ALA A 47 4.39 6.37 14.20
CA ALA A 47 5.00 5.21 14.84
C ALA A 47 5.98 5.59 15.96
N VAL A 48 6.78 6.66 15.77
CA VAL A 48 7.65 7.23 16.82
C VAL A 48 6.80 7.68 18.00
N ALA A 49 5.71 8.39 17.75
CA ALA A 49 4.78 8.88 18.77
C ALA A 49 4.21 7.72 19.59
N ILE A 50 3.63 6.72 18.93
CA ILE A 50 3.04 5.53 19.58
C ILE A 50 4.10 4.76 20.36
N GLY A 51 5.26 4.50 19.74
CA GLY A 51 6.37 3.80 20.38
C GLY A 51 6.90 4.53 21.61
N SER A 52 7.00 5.86 21.55
CA SER A 52 7.45 6.68 22.68
C SER A 52 6.51 6.58 23.87
N ILE A 53 5.20 6.52 23.63
CA ILE A 53 4.19 6.32 24.68
C ILE A 53 4.33 4.94 25.31
N PHE A 54 4.52 3.88 24.51
CA PHE A 54 4.70 2.52 25.04
C PHE A 54 5.97 2.44 25.90
N ALA A 55 7.07 3.05 25.44
CA ALA A 55 8.30 3.13 26.21
C ALA A 55 8.12 3.90 27.53
N LEU A 56 7.35 5.00 27.52
CA LEU A 56 7.03 5.77 28.72
C LEU A 56 6.25 4.93 29.75
N ILE A 57 5.23 4.19 29.32
CA ILE A 57 4.44 3.32 30.20
C ILE A 57 5.33 2.21 30.78
N ASN A 58 6.09 1.51 29.93
CA ASN A 58 6.93 0.40 30.37
C ASN A 58 8.04 0.87 31.33
N THR A 59 8.67 2.02 31.07
CA THR A 59 9.68 2.60 31.98
C THR A 59 9.08 3.09 33.30
N TRP A 60 7.80 3.50 33.30
CA TRP A 60 7.09 3.88 34.52
C TRP A 60 6.76 2.67 35.42
N VAL A 61 6.38 1.54 34.82
CA VAL A 61 6.07 0.29 35.56
C VAL A 61 7.32 -0.47 35.99
N MET A 62 8.47 -0.20 35.35
CA MET A 62 9.76 -0.87 35.59
C MET A 62 10.21 -1.02 37.05
N PRO A 63 9.99 -0.07 37.99
CA PRO A 63 10.38 -0.25 39.39
C PRO A 63 9.66 -1.43 40.06
N HIS A 64 8.44 -1.73 39.65
CA HIS A 64 7.59 -2.77 40.24
C HIS A 64 7.77 -4.12 39.53
N PHE A 65 7.95 -4.10 38.21
CA PHE A 65 8.06 -5.30 37.38
C PHE A 65 9.24 -5.21 36.42
N PRO A 66 10.50 -5.24 36.90
CA PRO A 66 11.67 -4.90 36.10
C PRO A 66 11.89 -5.86 34.93
N ARG A 67 11.80 -7.17 35.16
CA ARG A 67 12.02 -8.18 34.11
C ARG A 67 10.97 -8.09 33.00
N THR A 68 9.69 -8.01 33.37
CA THR A 68 8.59 -7.93 32.39
C THR A 68 8.62 -6.63 31.61
N ALA A 69 8.90 -5.49 32.26
CA ALA A 69 9.06 -4.21 31.58
C ALA A 69 10.26 -4.20 30.62
N GLN A 70 11.38 -4.84 30.97
CA GLN A 70 12.53 -4.99 30.07
C GLN A 70 12.18 -5.81 28.83
N VAL A 71 11.48 -6.94 29.00
CA VAL A 71 11.00 -7.75 27.87
C VAL A 71 10.06 -6.94 26.97
N ALA A 72 9.11 -6.20 27.56
CA ALA A 72 8.19 -5.34 26.80
C ALA A 72 8.93 -4.28 25.98
N LEU A 73 9.96 -3.64 26.55
CA LEU A 73 10.80 -2.68 25.84
C LEU A 73 11.63 -3.31 24.73
N ALA A 74 12.15 -4.52 24.93
CA ALA A 74 12.87 -5.25 23.90
C ALA A 74 11.94 -5.60 22.71
N LEU A 75 10.73 -6.09 22.99
CA LEU A 75 9.71 -6.36 21.96
C LEU A 75 9.36 -5.08 21.17
N LEU A 76 9.18 -3.96 21.88
CA LEU A 76 8.94 -2.67 21.28
C LEU A 76 10.09 -2.23 20.37
N ALA A 77 11.34 -2.38 20.82
CA ALA A 77 12.51 -2.00 20.04
C ALA A 77 12.61 -2.81 18.74
N VAL A 78 12.40 -4.13 18.80
CA VAL A 78 12.39 -4.99 17.60
C VAL A 78 11.25 -4.61 16.65
N SER A 79 10.05 -4.32 17.20
CA SER A 79 8.93 -3.81 16.42
C SER A 79 9.28 -2.51 15.69
N GLN A 80 9.87 -1.53 16.40
CA GLN A 80 10.23 -0.24 15.80
C GLN A 80 11.30 -0.37 14.72
N VAL A 81 12.33 -1.19 14.93
CA VAL A 81 13.36 -1.46 13.92
C VAL A 81 12.73 -2.10 12.68
N SER A 82 11.89 -3.12 12.86
CA SER A 82 11.19 -3.81 11.76
C SER A 82 10.27 -2.86 11.01
N PHE A 83 9.59 -1.97 11.72
CA PHE A 83 8.75 -0.92 11.14
C PHE A 83 9.56 0.03 10.26
N TYR A 84 10.72 0.53 10.73
CA TYR A 84 11.54 1.43 9.93
C TYR A 84 12.10 0.74 8.69
N ILE A 85 12.48 -0.54 8.80
CA ILE A 85 12.88 -1.35 7.65
C ILE A 85 11.73 -1.44 6.65
N LEU A 86 10.50 -1.72 7.10
CA LEU A 86 9.32 -1.76 6.22
C LEU A 86 9.05 -0.41 5.55
N VAL A 87 9.10 0.70 6.29
CA VAL A 87 8.73 2.03 5.75
C VAL A 87 9.78 2.57 4.79
N TRP A 88 11.07 2.40 5.09
CA TRP A 88 12.16 3.09 4.41
C TRP A 88 12.97 2.23 3.43
N THR A 89 12.65 0.94 3.30
CA THR A 89 13.36 0.04 2.38
C THR A 89 12.40 -0.73 1.48
N ALA A 90 12.94 -1.47 0.52
CA ALA A 90 12.16 -2.37 -0.33
C ALA A 90 11.56 -3.56 0.44
N ALA A 91 11.92 -3.76 1.72
CA ALA A 91 11.42 -4.85 2.56
C ALA A 91 9.90 -4.84 2.76
N LYS A 92 9.18 -3.74 2.46
CA LYS A 92 7.71 -3.72 2.40
C LYS A 92 7.11 -4.75 1.44
N LYS A 93 7.88 -5.23 0.46
CA LYS A 93 7.46 -6.27 -0.50
C LYS A 93 7.58 -7.69 0.08
N ASP A 94 8.36 -7.86 1.15
CA ASP A 94 8.64 -9.16 1.74
C ASP A 94 7.72 -9.44 2.94
N VAL A 95 6.92 -10.50 2.79
CA VAL A 95 5.96 -10.98 3.79
C VAL A 95 6.64 -11.31 5.12
N PHE A 96 7.92 -11.72 5.11
CA PHE A 96 8.65 -12.04 6.32
C PHE A 96 8.76 -10.83 7.26
N PHE A 97 9.20 -9.68 6.76
CA PHE A 97 9.36 -8.47 7.57
C PHE A 97 8.02 -7.96 8.11
N TRP A 98 6.96 -8.12 7.34
CA TRP A 98 5.59 -7.84 7.77
C TRP A 98 5.16 -8.69 8.95
N ARG A 99 5.40 -10.00 8.89
CA ARG A 99 5.07 -10.94 9.99
C ARG A 99 5.87 -10.64 11.25
N VAL A 100 7.17 -10.40 11.09
CA VAL A 100 8.05 -10.02 12.21
C VAL A 100 7.53 -8.74 12.86
N TRP A 101 7.37 -7.66 12.10
CA TRP A 101 6.85 -6.39 12.64
C TRP A 101 5.51 -6.58 13.36
N TRP A 102 4.56 -7.27 12.72
CA TRP A 102 3.22 -7.48 13.26
C TRP A 102 3.24 -8.21 14.60
N VAL A 103 3.94 -9.35 14.68
CA VAL A 103 4.04 -10.16 15.90
C VAL A 103 4.67 -9.36 17.03
N PHE A 104 5.79 -8.67 16.77
CA PHE A 104 6.46 -7.88 17.80
C PHE A 104 5.64 -6.66 18.23
N MET A 105 4.91 -6.01 17.31
CA MET A 105 4.04 -4.89 17.62
C MET A 105 2.86 -5.32 18.50
N VAL A 106 2.17 -6.39 18.12
CA VAL A 106 1.05 -6.95 18.90
C VAL A 106 1.54 -7.41 20.28
N ALA A 107 2.65 -8.16 20.34
CA ALA A 107 3.22 -8.60 21.61
C ALA A 107 3.63 -7.43 22.52
N SER A 108 4.23 -6.37 21.95
CA SER A 108 4.57 -5.15 22.68
C SER A 108 3.32 -4.43 23.20
N LEU A 109 2.27 -4.28 22.39
CA LEU A 109 1.01 -3.65 22.78
C LEU A 109 0.33 -4.44 23.91
N THR A 110 0.17 -5.75 23.75
CA THR A 110 -0.45 -6.63 24.75
C THR A 110 0.33 -6.60 26.07
N SER A 111 1.67 -6.69 26.01
CA SER A 111 2.51 -6.63 27.21
C SER A 111 2.40 -5.28 27.93
N THR A 112 2.44 -4.18 27.19
CA THR A 112 2.29 -2.82 27.74
C THR A 112 0.93 -2.64 28.40
N HIS A 113 -0.14 -3.17 27.79
CA HIS A 113 -1.50 -3.14 28.34
C HIS A 113 -1.60 -3.95 29.64
N LEU A 114 -1.08 -5.17 29.66
CA LEU A 114 -1.06 -6.02 30.86
C LEU A 114 -0.25 -5.40 32.02
N LEU A 115 0.89 -4.78 31.71
CA LEU A 115 1.69 -4.05 32.70
C LEU A 115 0.93 -2.86 33.26
N GLY A 116 0.19 -2.13 32.43
CA GLY A 116 -0.71 -1.07 32.86
C GLY A 116 -1.83 -1.56 33.80
N LEU A 117 -2.33 -2.79 33.61
CA LEU A 117 -3.36 -3.40 34.46
C LEU A 117 -2.83 -3.94 35.80
N LYS A 118 -1.55 -4.37 35.86
CA LYS A 118 -0.92 -4.94 37.06
C LYS A 118 -0.44 -3.90 38.07
N PHE A 119 -0.70 -2.61 37.83
CA PHE A 119 -0.28 -1.57 38.75
C PHE A 119 -0.87 -1.79 40.16
N PRO A 120 -0.05 -1.70 41.23
CA PRO A 120 -0.52 -1.93 42.60
C PRO A 120 -1.57 -0.90 43.00
N THR A 121 -2.66 -1.35 43.60
CA THR A 121 -3.77 -0.51 44.06
C THR A 121 -4.31 -1.02 45.38
N ASP A 122 -4.76 -0.12 46.26
CA ASP A 122 -5.32 -0.46 47.58
C ASP A 122 -6.74 -1.01 47.56
N VAL A 123 -7.34 -1.17 46.38
CA VAL A 123 -8.72 -1.60 46.25
C VAL A 123 -8.80 -3.14 46.31
N LYS A 124 -9.82 -3.66 47.01
CA LYS A 124 -10.12 -5.10 47.01
C LYS A 124 -10.29 -5.60 45.57
N ARG A 125 -9.63 -6.73 45.25
CA ARG A 125 -9.75 -7.37 43.94
C ARG A 125 -11.21 -7.74 43.66
N THR A 126 -11.66 -7.40 42.46
CA THR A 126 -12.95 -7.74 41.89
C THR A 126 -12.79 -8.77 40.78
N TRP A 127 -13.89 -9.33 40.29
CA TRP A 127 -13.85 -10.24 39.14
C TRP A 127 -13.29 -9.57 37.86
N LEU A 128 -13.44 -8.23 37.73
CA LEU A 128 -12.89 -7.46 36.60
C LEU A 128 -11.36 -7.51 36.54
N ASP A 129 -10.69 -7.62 37.69
CA ASP A 129 -9.24 -7.72 37.78
C ASP A 129 -8.72 -9.04 37.20
N GLY A 130 -9.55 -10.08 37.18
CA GLY A 130 -9.27 -11.36 36.51
C GLY A 130 -9.71 -11.39 35.06
N ALA A 131 -10.90 -10.86 34.75
CA ALA A 131 -11.47 -10.92 33.40
C ALA A 131 -10.75 -10.02 32.39
N THR A 132 -10.33 -8.81 32.79
CA THR A 132 -9.75 -7.83 31.85
C THR A 132 -8.40 -8.29 31.27
N PRO A 133 -7.44 -8.83 32.06
CA PRO A 133 -6.22 -9.39 31.49
C PRO A 133 -6.46 -10.55 30.51
N VAL A 134 -7.50 -11.37 30.75
CA VAL A 134 -7.85 -12.48 29.87
C VAL A 134 -8.36 -11.97 28.52
N THR A 135 -9.24 -10.95 28.51
CA THR A 135 -9.71 -10.36 27.26
C THR A 135 -8.61 -9.65 26.49
N VAL A 136 -7.65 -9.00 27.18
CA VAL A 136 -6.44 -8.41 26.58
C VAL A 136 -5.56 -9.49 25.91
N LEU A 137 -5.30 -10.60 26.61
CA LEU A 137 -4.52 -11.71 26.07
C LEU A 137 -5.21 -12.35 24.88
N PHE A 138 -6.52 -12.57 24.96
CA PHE A 138 -7.29 -13.18 23.88
C PHE A 138 -7.34 -12.28 22.65
N ALA A 139 -7.58 -10.97 22.82
CA ALA A 139 -7.53 -9.99 21.72
C ALA A 139 -6.13 -9.92 21.09
N GLY A 140 -5.08 -9.92 21.92
CA GLY A 140 -3.69 -9.95 21.46
C GLY A 140 -3.35 -11.23 20.69
N LEU A 141 -3.80 -12.39 21.16
CA LEU A 141 -3.62 -13.67 20.48
C LEU A 141 -4.30 -13.68 19.11
N LEU A 142 -5.58 -13.27 19.04
CA LEU A 142 -6.32 -13.21 17.78
C LEU A 142 -5.64 -12.27 16.78
N MET A 143 -5.22 -11.08 17.23
CA MET A 143 -4.45 -10.17 16.39
C MET A 143 -3.12 -10.79 15.95
N GLY A 144 -2.38 -11.45 16.84
CA GLY A 144 -1.11 -12.11 16.51
C GLY A 144 -1.27 -13.22 15.48
N LEU A 145 -2.36 -14.00 15.55
CA LEU A 145 -2.67 -15.07 14.60
C LEU A 145 -2.90 -14.56 13.18
N LEU A 146 -3.25 -13.29 12.98
CA LEU A 146 -3.34 -12.71 11.64
C LEU A 146 -1.99 -12.73 10.89
N ALA A 147 -0.86 -12.76 11.60
CA ALA A 147 0.45 -12.92 10.96
C ALA A 147 0.61 -14.27 10.24
N LEU A 148 -0.18 -15.28 10.60
CA LEU A 148 -0.13 -16.60 9.99
C LEU A 148 -0.95 -16.70 8.70
N LYS A 149 -1.77 -15.70 8.35
CA LYS A 149 -2.48 -15.71 7.06
C LYS A 149 -1.48 -15.75 5.91
N GLU A 150 -1.84 -16.48 4.86
CA GLU A 150 -1.12 -16.47 3.58
C GLU A 150 -1.12 -15.07 2.98
N ASN A 151 -2.28 -14.41 2.97
CA ASN A 151 -2.44 -13.01 2.61
C ASN A 151 -2.79 -12.17 3.85
N LEU A 152 -1.81 -11.43 4.37
CA LEU A 152 -2.01 -10.49 5.49
C LEU A 152 -3.00 -9.35 5.15
N LEU A 153 -3.18 -9.06 3.86
CA LEU A 153 -3.96 -7.93 3.35
C LEU A 153 -5.41 -8.25 3.04
N GLU A 154 -5.71 -9.54 2.91
CA GLU A 154 -7.07 -9.98 2.66
C GLU A 154 -7.89 -9.76 3.94
N THR A 155 -9.05 -9.10 3.77
CA THR A 155 -9.97 -8.80 4.87
C THR A 155 -10.22 -10.04 5.72
N PRO A 156 -10.05 -9.96 7.05
CA PRO A 156 -10.34 -11.09 7.92
C PRO A 156 -11.80 -11.53 7.76
N PRO A 157 -12.06 -12.85 7.76
CA PRO A 157 -13.42 -13.37 7.64
C PRO A 157 -14.31 -12.91 8.79
N LEU A 158 -15.63 -12.89 8.59
CA LEU A 158 -16.58 -12.37 9.58
C LEU A 158 -16.41 -12.99 10.98
N PHE A 159 -16.12 -14.30 11.06
CA PHE A 159 -15.93 -14.98 12.34
C PHE A 159 -14.76 -14.41 13.16
N PHE A 160 -13.72 -13.90 12.50
CA PHE A 160 -12.61 -13.22 13.18
C PHE A 160 -13.13 -11.99 13.92
N TRP A 161 -13.93 -11.15 13.25
CA TRP A 161 -14.52 -9.95 13.84
C TRP A 161 -15.50 -10.26 14.97
N VAL A 162 -16.31 -11.31 14.81
CA VAL A 162 -17.21 -11.79 15.85
C VAL A 162 -16.45 -12.27 17.09
N SER A 163 -15.25 -12.84 16.93
CA SER A 163 -14.41 -13.30 18.03
C SER A 163 -13.58 -12.18 18.65
N TYR A 164 -13.00 -11.31 17.83
CA TYR A 164 -12.12 -10.21 18.23
C TYR A 164 -12.90 -9.05 18.85
N GLY A 165 -14.04 -8.68 18.27
CA GLY A 165 -14.83 -7.52 18.70
C GLY A 165 -15.19 -7.54 20.19
N PRO A 166 -15.79 -8.61 20.72
CA PRO A 166 -16.10 -8.74 22.15
C PRO A 166 -14.85 -8.72 23.03
N ALA A 167 -13.75 -9.33 22.60
CA ALA A 167 -12.49 -9.36 23.34
C ALA A 167 -11.84 -7.98 23.43
N ALA A 168 -11.78 -7.28 22.30
CA ALA A 168 -11.29 -5.90 22.22
C ALA A 168 -12.15 -4.97 23.07
N LEU A 169 -13.48 -5.05 22.93
CA LEU A 169 -14.42 -4.25 23.73
C LEU A 169 -14.27 -4.54 25.23
N GLY A 170 -14.18 -5.81 25.62
CA GLY A 170 -13.94 -6.22 27.00
C GLY A 170 -12.61 -5.70 27.54
N SER A 171 -11.56 -5.65 26.71
CA SER A 171 -10.26 -5.09 27.08
C SER A 171 -10.34 -3.59 27.35
N VAL A 172 -11.04 -2.82 26.50
CA VAL A 172 -11.18 -1.36 26.64
C VAL A 172 -12.09 -1.02 27.82
N LEU A 173 -13.28 -1.61 27.89
CA LEU A 173 -14.26 -1.35 28.94
C LEU A 173 -13.73 -1.80 30.31
N GLY A 174 -13.15 -3.00 30.39
CA GLY A 174 -12.56 -3.52 31.62
C GLY A 174 -11.44 -2.61 32.13
N THR A 175 -10.57 -2.14 31.23
CA THR A 175 -9.49 -1.22 31.61
C THR A 175 -10.04 0.12 32.07
N TRP A 176 -11.01 0.69 31.34
CA TRP A 176 -11.63 1.95 31.73
C TRP A 176 -12.32 1.86 33.11
N LEU A 177 -13.08 0.79 33.36
CA LEU A 177 -13.76 0.56 34.63
C LEU A 177 -12.77 0.36 35.79
N LEU A 178 -11.73 -0.45 35.58
CA LEU A 178 -10.69 -0.68 36.58
C LEU A 178 -9.98 0.63 36.93
N TRP A 179 -9.63 1.44 35.95
CA TRP A 179 -8.93 2.71 36.17
C TRP A 179 -9.83 3.80 36.76
N ARG A 180 -11.13 3.79 36.48
CA ARG A 180 -12.09 4.70 37.13
C ARG A 180 -12.26 4.36 38.61
N ARG A 181 -12.17 3.07 38.96
CA ARG A 181 -12.33 2.59 40.35
C ARG A 181 -11.03 2.69 41.16
N ARG A 182 -9.89 2.43 40.53
CA ARG A 182 -8.58 2.40 41.17
C ARG A 182 -8.07 3.84 41.37
N ARG A 183 -8.07 4.31 42.62
CA ARG A 183 -7.32 5.52 42.98
C ARG A 183 -5.84 5.15 43.18
N PRO A 184 -4.89 5.97 42.67
CA PRO A 184 -3.47 5.81 43.01
C PRO A 184 -3.29 5.86 44.54
N ARG A 185 -2.29 5.13 45.07
CA ARG A 185 -1.86 5.32 46.46
C ARG A 185 -1.44 6.77 46.67
N LYS A 186 -1.59 7.26 47.90
CA LYS A 186 -1.23 8.63 48.29
C LYS A 186 0.26 8.94 48.03
N ASP A 187 1.11 7.92 48.08
CA ASP A 187 2.56 8.01 47.87
C ASP A 187 2.99 7.72 46.41
N ASP A 188 2.06 7.24 45.56
CA ASP A 188 2.36 6.98 44.16
C ASP A 188 2.25 8.26 43.35
N LYS A 189 3.33 8.59 42.63
CA LYS A 189 3.28 9.68 41.65
C LYS A 189 2.20 9.34 40.60
N PRO A 190 1.21 10.23 40.37
CA PRO A 190 0.15 9.95 39.40
C PRO A 190 0.77 9.67 38.04
N VAL A 191 0.25 8.67 37.33
CA VAL A 191 0.56 8.49 35.90
C VAL A 191 0.31 9.83 35.22
N PRO A 192 1.25 10.35 34.41
CA PRO A 192 1.13 11.65 33.77
C PRO A 192 0.14 11.63 32.58
N MET A 193 -1.05 11.07 32.79
CA MET A 193 -2.14 11.02 31.83
C MET A 193 -3.48 11.09 32.56
N ALA A 194 -4.39 11.92 32.07
CA ALA A 194 -5.77 11.96 32.53
C ALA A 194 -6.45 10.59 32.31
N THR A 195 -7.45 10.26 33.12
CA THR A 195 -8.18 8.96 33.05
C THR A 195 -8.82 8.71 31.69
N TRP A 196 -9.37 9.74 31.04
CA TRP A 196 -9.94 9.63 29.70
C TRP A 196 -8.87 9.42 28.62
N ALA A 197 -7.70 10.05 28.76
CA ALA A 197 -6.60 9.96 27.80
C ALA A 197 -6.03 8.53 27.71
N LYS A 198 -6.14 7.74 28.78
CA LYS A 198 -5.68 6.35 28.83
C LYS A 198 -6.60 5.38 28.10
N ALA A 199 -7.91 5.56 28.21
CA ALA A 199 -8.89 4.77 27.46
C ALA A 199 -8.90 5.15 25.99
N ALA A 200 -8.85 6.45 25.70
CA ALA A 200 -8.66 6.96 24.34
C ALA A 200 -7.37 6.43 23.71
N TRP A 201 -6.29 6.29 24.49
CA TRP A 201 -5.03 5.72 24.01
C TRP A 201 -5.14 4.23 23.64
N ILE A 202 -5.80 3.38 24.42
CA ILE A 202 -5.93 1.95 24.06
C ILE A 202 -6.67 1.81 22.74
N LEU A 203 -7.79 2.53 22.61
CA LEU A 203 -8.58 2.55 21.39
C LEU A 203 -7.75 3.10 20.22
N ALA A 204 -7.06 4.23 20.41
CA ALA A 204 -6.20 4.82 19.39
C ALA A 204 -5.04 3.91 18.99
N SER A 205 -4.47 3.15 19.93
CA SER A 205 -3.36 2.23 19.66
C SER A 205 -3.81 1.03 18.83
N GLN A 206 -4.97 0.45 19.18
CA GLN A 206 -5.55 -0.67 18.42
C GLN A 206 -5.96 -0.22 17.01
N THR A 207 -6.63 0.93 16.91
CA THR A 207 -7.04 1.53 15.63
C THR A 207 -5.82 1.91 14.78
N ALA A 208 -4.80 2.52 15.37
CA ALA A 208 -3.59 2.92 14.64
C ALA A 208 -2.80 1.72 14.14
N VAL A 209 -2.66 0.65 14.93
CA VAL A 209 -1.99 -0.59 14.45
C VAL A 209 -2.74 -1.18 13.27
N PHE A 210 -4.08 -1.21 13.33
CA PHE A 210 -4.89 -1.71 12.24
C PHE A 210 -4.79 -0.81 10.98
N LEU A 211 -4.90 0.51 11.14
CA LEU A 211 -4.81 1.47 10.03
C LEU A 211 -3.41 1.53 9.41
N ILE A 212 -2.34 1.46 10.21
CA ILE A 212 -0.96 1.43 9.72
C ILE A 212 -0.71 0.13 8.97
N GLY A 213 -1.17 -1.01 9.51
CA GLY A 213 -1.07 -2.31 8.82
C GLY A 213 -1.85 -2.31 7.50
N TYR A 214 -3.06 -1.74 7.50
CA TYR A 214 -3.88 -1.60 6.30
C TYR A 214 -3.25 -0.66 5.27
N TYR A 215 -2.79 0.53 5.68
CA TYR A 215 -2.20 1.54 4.80
C TYR A 215 -0.89 1.07 4.16
N LEU A 216 0.05 0.57 4.98
CA LEU A 216 1.33 0.08 4.47
C LEU A 216 1.13 -1.17 3.60
N GLY A 217 0.10 -1.97 3.91
CA GLY A 217 -0.20 -3.21 3.23
C GLY A 217 -0.88 -3.00 1.88
N THR A 218 -1.92 -2.17 1.84
CA THR A 218 -2.60 -1.78 0.59
C THR A 218 -1.70 -0.91 -0.30
N GLY A 219 -0.91 -0.01 0.29
CA GLY A 219 0.09 0.77 -0.43
C GLY A 219 1.24 -0.05 -1.02
N GLY A 220 1.47 -1.27 -0.52
CA GLY A 220 2.44 -2.23 -1.06
C GLY A 220 1.88 -3.15 -2.15
N ALA A 221 0.59 -3.49 -2.10
CA ALA A 221 -0.05 -4.43 -3.03
C ALA A 221 -0.62 -3.80 -4.30
N SER A 222 -0.78 -2.47 -4.34
CA SER A 222 -1.51 -1.78 -5.42
C SER A 222 -0.67 -0.85 -6.28
N GLN A 223 0.64 -0.75 -6.06
CA GLN A 223 1.50 -0.07 -7.03
C GLN A 223 2.06 -1.11 -7.99
N PRO A 224 1.71 -1.05 -9.29
CA PRO A 224 2.50 -1.72 -10.31
C PRO A 224 3.96 -1.32 -10.10
N ASP A 225 4.88 -2.26 -10.31
CA ASP A 225 6.33 -2.06 -10.34
C ASP A 225 6.77 -1.09 -11.46
N LEU A 226 6.26 0.13 -11.45
CA LEU A 226 7.11 1.28 -11.69
C LEU A 226 7.82 1.49 -10.36
N GLU A 227 8.86 0.67 -10.11
CA GLU A 227 9.99 1.17 -9.35
C GLU A 227 10.18 2.62 -9.78
N ILE A 228 10.28 3.52 -8.81
CA ILE A 228 10.87 4.84 -9.04
C ILE A 228 12.32 4.53 -9.41
N MET A 229 12.53 4.00 -10.61
CA MET A 229 13.81 4.02 -11.26
C MET A 229 14.18 5.50 -11.25
N PRO A 230 15.42 5.86 -10.90
CA PRO A 230 15.90 7.20 -11.18
C PRO A 230 15.49 7.45 -12.64
N SER A 231 14.66 8.48 -12.84
CA SER A 231 14.03 8.73 -14.15
C SER A 231 15.10 8.53 -15.20
N ALA A 232 14.83 7.74 -16.24
CA ALA A 232 15.79 7.60 -17.33
C ALA A 232 16.16 8.98 -17.92
N LEU A 233 15.32 9.99 -17.66
CA LEU A 233 15.48 11.38 -18.05
C LEU A 233 16.24 12.24 -17.00
N ALA A 234 16.34 11.80 -15.74
CA ALA A 234 17.01 12.54 -14.66
C ALA A 234 18.52 12.57 -14.91
N GLY A 235 19.01 13.74 -15.32
CA GLY A 235 20.43 13.97 -15.60
C GLY A 235 20.83 13.78 -17.06
N LEU A 236 19.87 13.48 -17.95
CA LEU A 236 20.13 13.49 -19.39
C LEU A 236 20.28 14.95 -19.85
N PRO A 237 21.40 15.31 -20.51
CA PRO A 237 21.59 16.67 -20.98
C PRO A 237 20.66 16.94 -22.18
N ALA A 238 20.29 18.20 -22.37
CA ALA A 238 19.25 18.61 -23.32
C ALA A 238 19.57 18.23 -24.78
N ASP A 239 20.85 18.30 -25.15
CA ASP A 239 21.39 17.90 -26.45
C ASP A 239 21.13 16.42 -26.79
N LYS A 240 20.97 15.57 -25.78
CA LYS A 240 20.62 14.15 -25.94
C LYS A 240 19.14 13.88 -25.74
N LEU A 241 18.47 14.66 -24.90
CA LEU A 241 17.05 14.48 -24.58
C LEU A 241 16.16 14.86 -25.77
N GLU A 242 16.45 15.96 -26.45
CA GLU A 242 15.67 16.41 -27.60
C GLU A 242 15.62 15.41 -28.77
N PRO A 243 16.75 14.84 -29.26
CA PRO A 243 16.69 13.83 -30.32
C PRO A 243 15.98 12.55 -29.85
N GLN A 244 16.09 12.18 -28.58
CA GLN A 244 15.35 11.05 -28.02
C GLN A 244 13.83 11.29 -28.04
N ILE A 245 13.37 12.46 -27.56
CA ILE A 245 11.95 12.83 -27.60
C ILE A 245 11.42 12.78 -29.04
N LYS A 246 12.20 13.29 -30.01
CA LYS A 246 11.80 13.26 -31.42
C LYS A 246 11.67 11.83 -31.94
N SER A 247 12.67 10.98 -31.69
CA SER A 247 12.65 9.58 -32.11
C SER A 247 11.51 8.79 -31.46
N ASP A 248 11.27 9.00 -30.17
CA ASP A 248 10.20 8.33 -29.45
C ASP A 248 8.81 8.84 -29.84
N ALA A 249 8.68 10.12 -30.22
CA ALA A 249 7.44 10.66 -30.78
C ALA A 249 7.13 10.05 -32.16
N GLU A 250 8.13 9.84 -33.01
CA GLU A 250 7.98 9.10 -34.27
C GLU A 250 7.57 7.65 -34.01
N ARG A 251 8.23 6.97 -33.06
CA ARG A 251 7.86 5.62 -32.64
C ARG A 251 6.42 5.54 -32.13
N LEU A 252 5.99 6.51 -31.32
CA LEU A 252 4.62 6.58 -30.82
C LEU A 252 3.61 6.68 -31.97
N ARG A 253 3.88 7.52 -32.98
CA ARG A 253 3.02 7.63 -34.17
C ARG A 253 2.95 6.33 -34.95
N THR A 254 4.08 5.65 -35.16
CA THR A 254 4.11 4.34 -35.84
C THR A 254 3.31 3.30 -35.07
N VAL A 255 3.44 3.24 -33.75
CA VAL A 255 2.68 2.29 -32.91
C VAL A 255 1.19 2.64 -32.92
N ALA A 256 0.82 3.92 -32.88
CA ALA A 256 -0.57 4.35 -32.94
C ALA A 256 -1.23 3.93 -34.26
N ALA A 257 -0.60 4.21 -35.40
CA ALA A 257 -1.11 3.78 -36.72
C ALA A 257 -1.19 2.25 -36.82
N GLY A 258 -0.19 1.53 -36.29
CA GLY A 258 -0.21 0.07 -36.25
C GLY A 258 -1.32 -0.51 -35.38
N LEU A 259 -1.71 0.19 -34.30
CA LEU A 259 -2.84 -0.21 -33.45
C LEU A 259 -4.19 0.03 -34.12
N GLU A 260 -4.35 1.15 -34.84
CA GLU A 260 -5.56 1.42 -35.63
C GLU A 260 -5.76 0.35 -36.71
N GLU A 261 -4.71 0.03 -37.48
CA GLU A 261 -4.77 -1.05 -38.47
C GLU A 261 -5.04 -2.42 -37.83
N LEU A 262 -4.46 -2.69 -36.66
CA LEU A 262 -4.67 -3.94 -35.93
C LEU A 262 -6.11 -4.06 -35.42
N GLU A 263 -6.69 -2.96 -34.91
CA GLU A 263 -8.08 -2.90 -34.44
C GLU A 263 -9.04 -3.26 -35.57
N GLU A 264 -8.90 -2.63 -36.74
CA GLU A 264 -9.73 -2.93 -37.92
C GLU A 264 -9.62 -4.39 -38.34
N LYS A 265 -8.39 -4.92 -38.44
CA LYS A 265 -8.13 -6.32 -38.79
C LYS A 265 -8.69 -7.29 -37.76
N SER A 266 -8.58 -6.95 -36.47
CA SER A 266 -9.09 -7.77 -35.36
C SER A 266 -10.61 -7.83 -35.36
N ALA A 267 -11.29 -6.70 -35.53
CA ALA A 267 -12.74 -6.64 -35.61
C ALA A 267 -13.27 -7.35 -36.87
N ALA A 268 -12.59 -7.21 -38.01
CA ALA A 268 -12.95 -7.92 -39.24
C ALA A 268 -12.76 -9.44 -39.10
N LEU A 269 -11.61 -9.89 -38.60
CA LEU A 269 -11.33 -11.31 -38.38
C LEU A 269 -12.31 -11.93 -37.39
N HIS A 270 -12.59 -11.23 -36.28
CA HIS A 270 -13.51 -11.74 -35.27
C HIS A 270 -14.90 -12.01 -35.85
N ARG A 271 -15.43 -11.06 -36.63
CA ARG A 271 -16.72 -11.21 -37.32
C ARG A 271 -16.68 -12.36 -38.32
N GLU A 272 -15.67 -12.39 -39.19
CA GLU A 272 -15.48 -13.46 -40.20
C GLU A 272 -15.51 -14.86 -39.56
N LEU A 273 -14.75 -15.05 -38.48
CA LEU A 273 -14.62 -16.34 -37.82
C LEU A 273 -15.86 -16.70 -36.99
N ASP A 274 -16.56 -15.72 -36.42
CA ASP A 274 -17.80 -15.98 -35.70
C ASP A 274 -18.94 -16.38 -36.64
N GLU A 275 -19.12 -15.67 -37.75
CA GLU A 275 -20.11 -15.98 -38.79
C GLU A 275 -19.87 -17.37 -39.41
N ARG A 276 -18.61 -17.67 -39.79
CA ARG A 276 -18.27 -18.97 -40.38
C ARG A 276 -18.53 -20.13 -39.43
N ARG A 277 -18.14 -19.98 -38.15
CA ARG A 277 -18.39 -21.02 -37.14
C ARG A 277 -19.87 -21.24 -36.88
N LYS A 278 -20.66 -20.17 -36.83
CA LYS A 278 -22.13 -20.25 -36.70
C LYS A 278 -22.77 -20.95 -37.90
N ALA A 279 -22.34 -20.62 -39.12
CA ALA A 279 -22.81 -21.27 -40.34
C ALA A 279 -22.47 -22.77 -40.39
N GLU A 280 -21.31 -23.15 -39.88
CA GLU A 280 -20.85 -24.55 -39.83
C GLU A 280 -21.25 -25.31 -38.55
N ASN A 281 -22.00 -24.66 -37.63
CA ASN A 281 -22.37 -25.19 -36.32
C ASN A 281 -21.19 -25.79 -35.52
N ARG A 282 -20.05 -25.07 -35.49
CA ARG A 282 -18.82 -25.50 -34.80
C ARG A 282 -18.54 -24.72 -33.51
N GLU A 283 -18.13 -25.45 -32.48
CA GLU A 283 -17.72 -24.89 -31.18
C GLU A 283 -16.20 -24.79 -30.99
N PHE A 284 -15.41 -25.02 -32.05
CA PHE A 284 -13.95 -24.95 -32.01
C PHE A 284 -13.40 -24.15 -33.19
N TYR A 285 -12.21 -23.60 -33.02
CA TYR A 285 -11.42 -22.98 -34.09
C TYR A 285 -10.57 -24.03 -34.81
N ARG A 286 -10.39 -23.87 -36.12
CA ARG A 286 -9.45 -24.67 -36.92
C ARG A 286 -8.02 -24.16 -36.72
N PRO A 287 -6.99 -24.99 -37.00
CA PRO A 287 -5.59 -24.58 -36.82
C PRO A 287 -5.21 -23.27 -37.53
N ASP A 288 -5.74 -23.02 -38.72
CA ASP A 288 -5.51 -21.76 -39.45
C ASP A 288 -6.22 -20.56 -38.80
N GLU A 289 -7.43 -20.76 -38.27
CA GLU A 289 -8.20 -19.74 -37.54
C GLU A 289 -7.49 -19.39 -36.23
N ASP A 290 -6.93 -20.40 -35.55
CA ASP A 290 -6.13 -20.26 -34.33
C ASP A 290 -4.90 -19.39 -34.53
N ASP A 291 -4.10 -19.71 -35.55
CA ASP A 291 -2.87 -18.99 -35.86
C ASP A 291 -3.17 -17.52 -36.17
N ARG A 292 -4.25 -17.24 -36.93
CA ARG A 292 -4.68 -15.87 -37.25
C ARG A 292 -5.08 -15.07 -36.02
N ILE A 293 -5.95 -15.62 -35.15
CA ILE A 293 -6.40 -14.93 -33.92
C ILE A 293 -5.21 -14.65 -33.02
N ARG A 294 -4.35 -15.65 -32.81
CA ARG A 294 -3.22 -15.50 -31.91
C ARG A 294 -2.18 -14.53 -32.47
N TRP A 295 -1.97 -14.51 -33.78
CA TRP A 295 -1.03 -13.57 -34.41
C TRP A 295 -1.44 -12.12 -34.16
N LEU A 296 -2.74 -11.80 -34.29
CA LEU A 296 -3.23 -10.46 -33.94
C LEU A 296 -3.02 -10.15 -32.46
N PHE A 297 -3.24 -11.12 -31.58
CA PHE A 297 -3.05 -10.92 -30.15
C PHE A 297 -1.59 -10.71 -29.76
N VAL A 298 -0.64 -11.46 -30.34
CA VAL A 298 0.80 -11.21 -30.17
C VAL A 298 1.18 -9.82 -30.65
N THR A 299 0.64 -9.40 -31.80
CA THR A 299 0.89 -8.08 -32.37
C THR A 299 0.39 -6.99 -31.44
N PHE A 300 -0.82 -7.15 -30.88
CA PHE A 300 -1.37 -6.27 -29.85
C PHE A 300 -0.46 -6.18 -28.62
N LEU A 301 -0.02 -7.33 -28.08
CA LEU A 301 0.84 -7.38 -26.90
C LEU A 301 2.19 -6.69 -27.15
N SER A 302 2.71 -6.80 -28.37
CA SER A 302 3.96 -6.15 -28.78
C SER A 302 3.81 -4.62 -28.82
N TYR A 303 2.73 -4.10 -29.41
CA TYR A 303 2.42 -2.67 -29.37
C TYR A 303 2.19 -2.17 -27.95
N ARG A 304 1.39 -2.89 -27.16
CA ARG A 304 1.13 -2.56 -25.75
C ARG A 304 2.43 -2.51 -24.94
N ALA A 305 3.34 -3.46 -25.13
CA ALA A 305 4.64 -3.46 -24.46
C ALA A 305 5.49 -2.24 -24.86
N ALA A 306 5.47 -1.84 -26.13
CA ALA A 306 6.17 -0.65 -26.59
C ALA A 306 5.61 0.64 -25.95
N LEU A 307 4.28 0.76 -25.87
CA LEU A 307 3.62 1.91 -25.24
C LEU A 307 3.89 1.97 -23.74
N LEU A 308 3.83 0.85 -23.03
CA LEU A 308 4.14 0.80 -21.59
C LEU A 308 5.59 1.17 -21.31
N ARG A 309 6.54 0.79 -22.18
CA ARG A 309 7.93 1.22 -22.07
C ARG A 309 8.07 2.73 -22.26
N LEU A 310 7.38 3.32 -23.24
CA LEU A 310 7.36 4.78 -23.42
C LEU A 310 6.75 5.47 -22.19
N ALA A 311 5.59 5.01 -21.72
CA ALA A 311 4.93 5.55 -20.53
C ALA A 311 5.84 5.47 -19.30
N ALA A 312 6.58 4.36 -19.12
CA ALA A 312 7.54 4.21 -18.04
C ALA A 312 8.72 5.18 -18.16
N THR A 313 9.34 5.30 -19.35
CA THR A 313 10.46 6.21 -19.61
C THR A 313 10.11 7.66 -19.31
N TYR A 314 8.90 8.08 -19.69
CA TYR A 314 8.44 9.47 -19.55
C TYR A 314 7.56 9.71 -18.31
N GLY A 315 7.32 8.69 -17.48
CA GLY A 315 6.43 8.76 -16.32
C GLY A 315 6.92 9.71 -15.21
N ASN A 316 8.23 9.99 -15.16
CA ASN A 316 8.84 10.92 -14.20
C ASN A 316 9.40 12.18 -14.90
N TYR A 317 8.62 12.76 -15.81
CA TYR A 317 9.00 13.96 -16.57
C TYR A 317 9.33 15.17 -15.68
N GLU A 318 8.83 15.24 -14.44
CA GLU A 318 9.11 16.33 -13.49
C GLU A 318 10.60 16.48 -13.17
N SER A 319 11.37 15.40 -13.30
CA SER A 319 12.83 15.41 -13.15
C SER A 319 13.58 16.19 -14.24
N VAL A 320 12.91 16.55 -15.34
CA VAL A 320 13.49 17.35 -16.44
C VAL A 320 13.50 18.83 -16.06
N ARG A 321 14.70 19.42 -16.03
CA ARG A 321 14.90 20.81 -15.58
C ARG A 321 14.30 21.84 -16.54
N GLU A 322 14.53 21.65 -17.84
CA GLU A 322 14.11 22.58 -18.88
C GLU A 322 12.60 22.51 -19.14
N SER A 323 11.92 23.65 -19.06
CA SER A 323 10.45 23.71 -19.15
C SER A 323 9.88 23.18 -20.48
N PRO A 324 10.44 23.57 -21.65
CA PRO A 324 9.94 23.08 -22.94
C PRO A 324 10.08 21.56 -23.12
N LEU A 325 11.25 21.01 -22.76
CA LEU A 325 11.50 19.57 -22.85
C LEU A 325 10.66 18.78 -21.85
N ARG A 326 10.46 19.33 -20.64
CA ARG A 326 9.58 18.73 -19.63
C ARG A 326 8.13 18.62 -20.13
N ALA A 327 7.61 19.66 -20.78
CA ALA A 327 6.27 19.65 -21.38
C ALA A 327 6.13 18.57 -22.45
N ARG A 328 7.11 18.46 -23.37
CA ARG A 328 7.14 17.43 -24.41
C ARG A 328 7.26 16.01 -23.84
N CYS A 329 8.08 15.81 -22.82
CA CYS A 329 8.16 14.54 -22.09
C CYS A 329 6.82 14.16 -21.45
N CYS A 330 6.16 15.12 -20.79
CA CYS A 330 4.85 14.90 -20.18
C CYS A 330 3.79 14.47 -21.21
N MET A 331 3.74 15.16 -22.36
CA MET A 331 2.82 14.82 -23.45
C MET A 331 3.09 13.42 -23.99
N LEU A 332 4.35 13.07 -24.22
CA LEU A 332 4.74 11.78 -24.77
C LEU A 332 4.40 10.62 -23.83
N GLY A 333 4.68 10.76 -22.52
CA GLY A 333 4.33 9.77 -21.51
C GLY A 333 2.82 9.60 -21.37
N THR A 334 2.08 10.70 -21.28
CA THR A 334 0.61 10.69 -21.17
C THR A 334 -0.05 10.08 -22.42
N ALA A 335 0.43 10.42 -23.61
CA ALA A 335 -0.11 9.87 -24.86
C ALA A 335 0.14 8.36 -24.99
N ALA A 336 1.34 7.89 -24.65
CA ALA A 336 1.65 6.46 -24.65
C ALA A 336 0.80 5.66 -23.65
N ALA A 337 0.66 6.20 -22.44
CA ALA A 337 -0.20 5.66 -21.39
C ALA A 337 -1.67 5.57 -21.85
N GLY A 338 -2.21 6.67 -22.38
CA GLY A 338 -3.59 6.75 -22.87
C GLY A 338 -3.87 5.78 -24.03
N LEU A 339 -2.98 5.73 -25.04
CA LEU A 339 -3.13 4.80 -26.16
C LEU A 339 -3.07 3.33 -25.71
N SER A 340 -2.21 3.00 -24.74
CA SER A 340 -2.14 1.64 -24.21
C SER A 340 -3.43 1.24 -23.50
N TYR A 341 -4.04 2.18 -22.79
CA TYR A 341 -5.29 1.98 -22.09
C TYR A 341 -6.45 1.81 -23.08
N GLU A 342 -6.59 2.74 -24.02
CA GLU A 342 -7.62 2.71 -25.06
C GLU A 342 -7.57 1.43 -25.89
N ALA A 343 -6.39 1.03 -26.37
CA ALA A 343 -6.21 -0.20 -27.14
C ALA A 343 -6.58 -1.45 -26.33
N SER A 344 -6.27 -1.45 -25.02
CA SER A 344 -6.67 -2.54 -24.13
C SER A 344 -8.19 -2.60 -24.00
N LEU A 345 -8.88 -1.48 -23.83
CA LEU A 345 -10.35 -1.46 -23.75
C LEU A 345 -10.99 -1.94 -25.05
N LYS A 346 -10.50 -1.47 -26.21
CA LYS A 346 -10.99 -1.90 -27.52
C LYS A 346 -10.86 -3.41 -27.74
N LEU A 347 -9.72 -3.99 -27.33
CA LEU A 347 -9.53 -5.44 -27.35
C LEU A 347 -10.59 -6.15 -26.49
N LEU A 348 -10.80 -5.67 -25.26
CA LEU A 348 -11.78 -6.27 -24.34
C LEU A 348 -13.19 -6.17 -24.92
N THR A 349 -13.60 -5.00 -25.42
CA THR A 349 -14.91 -4.82 -26.06
C THR A 349 -15.09 -5.73 -27.27
N THR A 350 -14.03 -6.00 -28.04
CA THR A 350 -14.11 -6.89 -29.20
C THR A 350 -14.38 -8.35 -28.81
N TYR A 351 -13.81 -8.82 -27.69
CA TYR A 351 -13.81 -10.25 -27.35
C TYR A 351 -14.62 -10.61 -26.09
N GLN A 352 -15.14 -9.65 -25.33
CA GLN A 352 -15.79 -9.87 -24.03
C GLN A 352 -16.95 -10.88 -24.08
N ASP A 353 -17.75 -10.83 -25.15
CA ASP A 353 -18.97 -11.63 -25.32
C ASP A 353 -18.70 -12.99 -25.97
N ASN A 354 -17.45 -13.26 -26.38
CA ASN A 354 -17.06 -14.51 -27.01
C ASN A 354 -16.19 -15.36 -26.07
N ALA A 355 -16.84 -16.22 -25.28
CA ALA A 355 -16.17 -17.09 -24.31
C ALA A 355 -15.11 -18.02 -24.94
N LEU A 356 -15.33 -18.49 -26.17
CA LEU A 356 -14.38 -19.34 -26.87
C LEU A 356 -13.13 -18.57 -27.26
N ALA A 357 -13.29 -17.37 -27.83
CA ALA A 357 -12.17 -16.50 -28.17
C ALA A 357 -11.36 -16.13 -26.92
N ARG A 358 -12.01 -15.78 -25.81
CA ARG A 358 -11.34 -15.50 -24.54
C ARG A 358 -10.53 -16.68 -24.03
N LYS A 359 -11.14 -17.87 -24.00
CA LYS A 359 -10.44 -19.11 -23.65
C LYS A 359 -9.20 -19.29 -24.52
N LYS A 360 -9.35 -19.06 -25.82
CA LYS A 360 -8.28 -19.20 -26.80
C LYS A 360 -7.12 -18.22 -26.59
N LEU A 361 -7.42 -16.96 -26.29
CA LEU A 361 -6.43 -15.93 -26.02
C LEU A 361 -5.69 -16.13 -24.69
N ASN A 362 -6.26 -16.91 -23.76
CA ASN A 362 -5.63 -17.30 -22.50
C ASN A 362 -4.85 -18.62 -22.58
N GLU A 363 -4.91 -19.36 -23.69
CA GLU A 363 -4.11 -20.57 -23.87
C GLU A 363 -2.62 -20.24 -23.94
N LYS A 364 -1.81 -21.09 -23.31
CA LYS A 364 -0.35 -21.02 -23.41
C LYS A 364 0.10 -21.34 -24.84
N GLU A 365 1.02 -20.55 -25.39
CA GLU A 365 1.68 -20.83 -26.68
C GLU A 365 3.21 -20.80 -26.56
N PRO A 366 3.85 -21.96 -26.34
CA PRO A 366 5.29 -22.03 -26.18
C PRO A 366 6.09 -21.53 -27.39
N ARG A 367 5.60 -21.73 -28.63
CA ARG A 367 6.33 -21.35 -29.85
C ARG A 367 6.57 -19.84 -29.92
N TRP A 368 5.67 -19.06 -29.34
CA TRP A 368 5.71 -17.59 -29.35
C TRP A 368 6.01 -17.01 -27.96
N GLY A 369 6.35 -17.86 -26.99
CA GLY A 369 6.65 -17.43 -25.62
C GLY A 369 5.45 -16.84 -24.88
N LEU A 370 4.22 -17.16 -25.27
CA LEU A 370 3.02 -16.64 -24.60
C LEU A 370 2.71 -17.47 -23.35
N PRO A 371 2.80 -16.88 -22.13
CA PRO A 371 2.27 -17.51 -20.93
C PRO A 371 0.74 -17.62 -20.97
N PRO A 372 0.14 -18.50 -20.15
CA PRO A 372 -1.31 -18.54 -20.00
C PRO A 372 -1.85 -17.24 -19.37
N ASP A 373 -3.16 -17.06 -19.55
CA ASP A 373 -3.99 -16.04 -18.89
C ASP A 373 -3.65 -14.58 -19.28
N LEU A 374 -3.06 -14.36 -20.46
CA LEU A 374 -2.66 -13.02 -20.90
C LEU A 374 -3.83 -12.09 -21.17
N TYR A 375 -4.93 -12.59 -21.76
CA TYR A 375 -6.13 -11.78 -21.97
C TYR A 375 -6.71 -11.33 -20.62
N ASP A 376 -6.77 -12.25 -19.65
CA ASP A 376 -7.28 -11.94 -18.31
C ASP A 376 -6.36 -10.97 -17.55
N LYS A 377 -5.04 -11.06 -17.74
CA LYS A 377 -4.09 -10.08 -17.20
C LYS A 377 -4.28 -8.70 -17.82
N VAL A 378 -4.53 -8.61 -19.13
CA VAL A 378 -4.84 -7.35 -19.80
C VAL A 378 -6.16 -6.79 -19.25
N ALA A 379 -7.18 -7.64 -19.10
CA ALA A 379 -8.47 -7.27 -18.51
C ALA A 379 -8.30 -6.71 -17.09
N ALA A 380 -7.64 -7.47 -16.20
CA ALA A 380 -7.37 -7.05 -14.83
C ALA A 380 -6.55 -5.76 -14.75
N SER A 381 -5.60 -5.55 -15.67
CA SER A 381 -4.84 -4.30 -15.74
C SER A 381 -5.69 -3.11 -16.20
N ALA A 382 -6.61 -3.31 -17.15
CA ALA A 382 -7.43 -2.23 -17.71
C ALA A 382 -8.64 -1.87 -16.82
N THR A 383 -9.13 -2.82 -16.01
CA THR A 383 -10.23 -2.59 -15.07
C THR A 383 -9.76 -2.24 -13.66
N ASN A 384 -8.45 -2.15 -13.43
CA ASN A 384 -7.89 -1.75 -12.15
C ASN A 384 -8.16 -0.26 -11.88
N GLU A 385 -8.85 0.03 -10.77
CA GLU A 385 -9.21 1.39 -10.35
C GLU A 385 -7.98 2.31 -10.19
N ALA A 386 -6.86 1.82 -9.66
CA ALA A 386 -5.66 2.63 -9.50
C ALA A 386 -5.08 3.06 -10.86
N ASN A 387 -5.09 2.16 -11.84
CA ASN A 387 -4.66 2.47 -13.20
C ASN A 387 -5.63 3.46 -13.85
N PHE A 388 -6.94 3.26 -13.68
CA PHE A 388 -7.97 4.18 -14.17
C PHE A 388 -7.79 5.59 -13.60
N GLN A 389 -7.63 5.73 -12.28
CA GLN A 389 -7.41 7.02 -11.62
C GLN A 389 -6.14 7.70 -12.13
N MET A 390 -5.05 6.94 -12.27
CA MET A 390 -3.79 7.46 -12.83
C MET A 390 -4.00 8.01 -14.25
N TYR A 391 -4.63 7.25 -15.15
CA TYR A 391 -4.89 7.71 -16.52
C TYR A 391 -5.83 8.93 -16.54
N HIS A 392 -6.86 8.92 -15.69
CA HIS A 392 -7.82 10.02 -15.59
C HIS A 392 -7.17 11.30 -15.04
N GLU A 393 -6.26 11.20 -14.06
CA GLU A 393 -5.47 12.32 -13.55
C GLU A 393 -4.53 12.89 -14.60
N MET A 394 -3.81 12.04 -15.34
CA MET A 394 -2.95 12.47 -16.44
C MET A 394 -3.76 13.16 -17.55
N GLY A 395 -4.93 12.62 -17.89
CA GLY A 395 -5.85 13.23 -18.86
C GLY A 395 -6.35 14.59 -18.42
N ARG A 396 -6.81 14.74 -17.17
CA ARG A 396 -7.24 16.03 -16.60
C ARG A 396 -6.11 17.05 -16.57
N TYR A 397 -4.91 16.62 -16.19
CA TYR A 397 -3.72 17.47 -16.18
C TYR A 397 -3.41 18.00 -17.59
N TYR A 398 -3.43 17.13 -18.61
CA TYR A 398 -3.21 17.55 -19.99
C TYR A 398 -4.29 18.52 -20.47
N VAL A 399 -5.58 18.20 -20.26
CA VAL A 399 -6.69 19.07 -20.69
C VAL A 399 -6.59 20.44 -20.04
N GLY A 400 -6.33 20.49 -18.73
CA GLY A 400 -6.22 21.74 -17.98
C GLY A 400 -5.02 22.62 -18.37
N ARG A 401 -3.99 22.03 -18.97
CA ARG A 401 -2.75 22.73 -19.36
C ARG A 401 -2.48 22.71 -20.86
N ARG A 402 -3.45 22.30 -21.67
CA ARG A 402 -3.28 22.06 -23.11
C ARG A 402 -2.68 23.26 -23.84
N ASP A 403 -3.17 24.46 -23.54
CA ASP A 403 -2.71 25.69 -24.21
C ASP A 403 -1.34 26.15 -23.70
N GLU A 404 -0.98 25.86 -22.46
CA GLU A 404 0.39 26.07 -21.94
C GLU A 404 1.35 25.09 -22.61
N LEU A 405 1.02 23.81 -22.61
CA LEU A 405 1.86 22.75 -23.18
C LEU A 405 2.04 22.91 -24.69
N LYS A 406 1.07 23.47 -25.40
CA LYS A 406 1.19 23.82 -26.84
C LYS A 406 2.03 25.06 -27.10
N ARG A 407 2.13 25.99 -26.15
CA ARG A 407 3.00 27.17 -26.28
C ARG A 407 4.45 26.84 -25.95
N ASP A 408 4.64 25.89 -25.03
CA ASP A 408 5.95 25.47 -24.53
C ASP A 408 6.57 24.31 -25.32
N ALA A 409 5.85 23.70 -26.27
CA ALA A 409 6.33 22.62 -27.13
C ALA A 409 6.50 23.06 -28.58
#